data_AF-A0A7K2SL89-F1
#
_entry.id   AF-A0A7K2SL89-F1
#
_cell.length_a   1.000
_cell.length_b   1.000
_cell.length_c   1.000
_cell.angle_alpha   90.00
_cell.angle_beta   90.00
_cell.angle_gamma   90.00
#
_symmetry.space_group_name_H-M   'P 1'
#
loop_
_entity.id
_entity.type
_entity.pdbx_description
1 polymer ?
#
loop_
_entity_poly.entity_id
_entity_poly.type
_entity_poly.pdbx_seq_one_letter_code
_entity_poly.pdbx_strand_id
1 'polypeptide(L)' 'MWIASRAQAIEAGWFGPHVEDRVTGRCGDIIAIAHDDIAIVATETEPGASTMTGLHGTMIPPEQLIALLQVRG' A
#
# COMPACT_ATOMS: atom_id res chain seq x y z
N MET A 1 -11.44 -2.42 5.16
CA MET A 1 -10.26 -1.58 5.45
C MET A 1 -9.47 -2.20 6.59
N TRP A 2 -8.15 -2.20 6.50
CA TRP A 2 -7.27 -2.52 7.61
C TRP A 2 -6.67 -1.24 8.19
N ILE A 3 -6.57 -1.19 9.51
CA ILE A 3 -5.93 -0.09 10.24
C ILE A 3 -4.96 -0.72 11.23
N ALA A 4 -3.71 -0.26 11.19
CA ALA A 4 -2.66 -0.75 12.07
C ALA A 4 -1.74 0.40 12.47
N SER A 5 -1.10 0.27 13.62
CA SER A 5 0.08 1.07 13.93
C SER A 5 1.24 0.70 13.00
N ARG A 6 2.23 1.59 12.91
CA ARG A 6 3.51 1.31 12.23
C ARG A 6 4.11 -0.04 12.61
N ALA A 7 4.21 -0.31 13.91
CA ALA A 7 4.84 -1.53 14.43
C ALA A 7 4.05 -2.78 14.01
N GLN A 8 2.72 -2.74 14.15
CA GLN A 8 1.84 -3.86 13.75
C GLN A 8 1.92 -4.16 12.25
N ALA A 9 1.98 -3.14 11.40
CA ALA A 9 2.09 -3.33 9.95
C ALA A 9 3.43 -3.95 9.54
N ILE A 10 4.53 -3.52 10.19
CA ILE A 10 5.86 -4.10 9.97
C ILE A 10 5.91 -5.55 10.45
N GLU A 11 5.41 -5.82 11.66
CA GLU A 11 5.33 -7.18 12.24
C GLU A 11 4.48 -8.11 11.36
N ALA A 12 3.37 -7.61 10.82
CA ALA A 12 2.50 -8.34 9.90
C ALA A 12 3.10 -8.50 8.48
N GLY A 13 4.29 -7.96 8.22
CA GLY A 13 5.01 -8.13 6.96
C GLY A 13 4.46 -7.32 5.79
N TRP A 14 3.69 -6.25 6.04
CA TRP A 14 3.03 -5.47 4.99
C TRP A 14 4.01 -4.78 4.03
N PHE A 15 5.25 -4.58 4.46
CA PHE A 15 6.33 -3.95 3.68
C PHE A 15 7.38 -4.95 3.20
N GLY A 16 7.08 -6.25 3.28
CA GLY A 16 8.01 -7.34 2.99
C GLY A 16 8.69 -7.89 4.25
N PRO A 17 9.57 -8.90 4.09
CA PRO A 17 10.13 -9.66 5.20
C PRO A 17 11.17 -8.88 6.03
N HIS A 18 11.70 -7.77 5.49
CA HIS A 18 12.69 -6.94 6.16
C HIS A 18 12.44 -5.47 5.87
N VAL A 19 12.38 -4.66 6.92
CA VAL A 19 12.25 -3.19 6.84
C VAL A 19 13.52 -2.59 7.43
N GLU A 20 14.26 -1.82 6.62
CA GLU A 20 15.48 -1.17 7.07
C GLU A 20 15.17 0.03 7.98
N ASP A 21 15.96 0.23 9.04
CA ASP A 21 15.78 1.34 9.99
C ASP A 21 15.72 2.72 9.31
N ARG A 22 16.48 2.90 8.22
CA ARG A 22 16.52 4.15 7.43
C ARG A 22 15.17 4.52 6.80
N VAL A 23 14.27 3.55 6.59
CA VAL A 23 12.95 3.79 5.98
C VAL A 23 11.79 3.66 6.97
N THR A 24 11.99 3.03 8.13
CA THR A 24 10.95 2.92 9.17
C THR A 24 10.33 4.27 9.52
N GLY A 25 11.15 5.32 9.56
CA GLY A 25 10.71 6.71 9.80
C GLY A 25 9.68 7.25 8.78
N ARG A 26 9.60 6.67 7.59
CA ARG A 26 8.70 7.09 6.50
C ARG A 26 7.31 6.48 6.60
N CYS A 27 7.13 5.41 7.36
CA CYS A 27 5.82 4.87 7.66
C CYS A 27 5.12 5.81 8.65
N GLY A 28 3.87 6.19 8.41
CA GLY A 28 3.08 6.96 9.38
C GLY A 28 2.86 6.18 10.67
N ASP A 29 2.45 6.86 11.74
CA ASP A 29 2.12 6.21 13.01
C ASP A 29 0.89 5.30 12.89
N ILE A 30 -0.03 5.66 11.99
CA ILE A 30 -1.20 4.89 11.58
C ILE A 30 -1.10 4.61 10.08
N ILE A 31 -1.35 3.36 9.71
CA ILE A 31 -1.44 2.90 8.33
C ILE A 31 -2.86 2.41 8.11
N ALA A 32 -3.56 3.05 7.16
CA ALA A 32 -4.88 2.65 6.71
C ALA A 32 -4.77 2.12 5.28
N ILE A 33 -5.17 0.88 5.08
CA ILE A 33 -5.20 0.23 3.75
C ILE A 33 -6.66 -0.02 3.41
N ALA A 34 -7.12 0.60 2.32
CA ALA A 34 -8.46 0.40 1.81
C ALA A 34 -8.68 -1.06 1.39
N HIS A 35 -9.94 -1.50 1.37
CA HIS A 35 -10.33 -2.86 0.97
C HIS A 35 -11.55 -2.76 0.06
N ASP A 36 -11.72 -3.74 -0.82
CA ASP A 36 -12.76 -3.79 -1.84
C ASP A 36 -12.72 -2.54 -2.76
N ASP A 37 -13.86 -1.93 -3.04
CA ASP A 37 -14.06 -0.85 -4.01
C ASP A 37 -13.91 0.56 -3.41
N ILE A 38 -13.16 0.68 -2.32
CA ILE A 38 -12.99 1.93 -1.58
C ILE A 38 -11.61 2.55 -1.87
N ALA A 39 -11.58 3.86 -2.07
CA ALA A 39 -10.36 4.66 -2.09
C ALA A 39 -10.40 5.74 -0.99
N ILE A 40 -9.24 6.01 -0.39
CA ILE A 40 -9.05 7.12 0.54
C ILE A 40 -8.25 8.18 -0.21
N VAL A 41 -8.83 9.36 -0.39
CA VAL A 41 -8.23 10.46 -1.15
C VAL A 41 -8.25 11.75 -0.35
N ALA A 42 -7.25 12.61 -0.55
CA ALA A 42 -7.18 13.93 0.05
C ALA A 42 -7.70 14.98 -0.95
N THR A 43 -9.02 15.13 -1.05
CA THR A 43 -9.68 15.92 -2.11
C THR A 43 -9.26 17.39 -2.16
N GLU A 44 -8.89 17.97 -1.03
CA GLU A 44 -8.49 19.38 -0.93
C GLU A 44 -7.03 19.62 -1.34
N THR A 45 -6.12 18.71 -0.96
CA THR A 45 -4.67 18.89 -1.15
C THR A 45 -4.11 18.10 -2.33
N GLU A 46 -4.79 17.04 -2.75
CA GLU A 46 -4.40 16.11 -3.83
C GLU A 46 -5.53 15.98 -4.89
N PRO A 47 -5.94 17.08 -5.54
CA PRO A 47 -7.07 17.04 -6.48
C PRO A 47 -6.79 16.15 -7.71
N GLY A 48 -5.53 16.02 -8.12
CA GLY A 48 -5.13 15.13 -9.22
C GLY A 48 -5.47 13.67 -8.94
N ALA A 49 -4.90 13.11 -7.87
CA ALA A 49 -5.16 11.73 -7.45
C ALA A 49 -6.66 11.47 -7.20
N SER A 50 -7.38 12.47 -6.71
CA SER A 50 -8.82 12.40 -6.42
C SER A 50 -9.71 12.29 -7.67
N THR A 51 -9.20 12.61 -8.86
CA THR A 51 -9.94 12.50 -10.12
C THR A 51 -9.64 11.22 -10.91
N MET A 52 -8.75 10.37 -10.39
CA MET A 52 -8.38 9.12 -11.04
C MET A 52 -9.56 8.14 -11.03
N THR A 53 -9.82 7.51 -12.18
CA THR A 53 -10.88 6.50 -12.33
C THR A 53 -10.59 5.22 -11.55
N GLY A 54 -9.32 4.92 -11.28
CA GLY A 54 -8.90 3.72 -10.55
C GLY A 54 -7.62 3.97 -9.75
N LEU A 55 -7.54 3.31 -8.59
CA LEU A 55 -6.42 3.35 -7.65
C LEU A 55 -6.09 1.92 -7.23
N HIS A 56 -4.85 1.70 -6.79
CA HIS A 56 -4.39 0.44 -6.22
C HIS A 56 -3.55 0.73 -4.97
N GLY A 57 -3.30 -0.27 -4.15
CA GLY A 57 -2.51 -0.14 -2.91
C GLY A 57 -2.98 -1.05 -1.78
N THR A 58 -3.95 -1.92 -2.00
CA THR A 58 -4.42 -2.91 -1.04
C THR A 58 -3.59 -4.19 -1.06
N MET A 59 -3.73 -5.00 -0.02
CA MET A 59 -2.91 -6.19 0.23
C MET A 59 -3.51 -7.48 -0.34
N ILE A 60 -4.62 -7.39 -1.07
CA ILE A 60 -5.27 -8.55 -1.68
C ILE A 60 -4.55 -8.98 -2.96
N PRO A 61 -4.60 -10.27 -3.35
CA PRO A 61 -3.89 -10.76 -4.53
C PRO A 61 -4.19 -9.98 -5.84
N PRO A 62 -5.44 -9.56 -6.14
CA PRO A 62 -5.73 -8.74 -7.32
C PRO A 62 -4.93 -7.44 -7.47
N GLU A 63 -4.46 -6.84 -6.37
CA GLU A 63 -3.71 -5.58 -6.43
C GLU A 63 -2.20 -5.73 -6.26
N GLN A 64 -1.73 -6.90 -5.84
CA GLN A 64 -0.30 -7.16 -5.59
C GLN A 64 0.34 -7.97 -6.72
N LEU A 65 -0.42 -8.83 -7.41
CA LEU A 65 0.13 -9.73 -8.42
C LEU A 65 0.33 -9.02 -9.76
N ILE A 66 1.57 -9.08 -10.27
CA ILE A 66 1.95 -8.58 -11.59
C ILE A 66 2.59 -9.70 -12.41
N ALA A 67 2.46 -9.62 -13.73
CA ALA A 67 3.04 -10.63 -14.63
C ALA A 67 4.58 -10.58 -14.60
N LEU A 68 5.21 -11.72 -14.41
CA LEU A 68 6.65 -11.90 -14.60
C LEU A 68 6.91 -12.69 -15.88
N LEU A 69 7.54 -12.06 -16.86
CA LEU A 69 7.96 -12.71 -18.10
C LEU A 69 9.48 -12.96 -18.05
N GLN A 70 9.89 -14.21 -18.29
CA GLN A 70 11.30 -14.60 -18.33
C GLN A 70 11.63 -15.24 -19.67
N VAL A 71 12.64 -14.74 -20.36
CA VAL A 71 13.20 -15.35 -21.58
C VAL A 71 14.41 -16.21 -21.18
N ARG A 72 14.42 -17.47 -21.61
CA ARG A 72 15.53 -18.41 -21.39
C ARG A 72 16.00 -18.90 -22.76
N GLY A 73 17.29 -18.75 -23.03
CA GLY A 73 17.95 -19.32 -24.21
C GLY A 73 18.29 -20.79 -24.02
#